data_AF-A0A5M4EPP9-F1
#
_entry.id   AF-A0A5M4EPP9-F1
#
_cell.length_a   1.000
_cell.length_b   1.000
_cell.length_c   1.000
_cell.angle_alpha   90.00
_cell.angle_beta   90.00
_cell.angle_gamma   90.00
#
_symmetry.space_group_name_H-M   'P 1'
#
loop_
_entity.id
_entity.type
_entity.pdbx_description
1 polymer ?
#
loop_
_entity_poly.entity_id
_entity_poly.type
_entity_poly.pdbx_seq_one_letter_code
_entity_poly.pdbx_strand_id
1 'polypeptide(L)'
;MRRPSLIALVAITVLIIGAALPAQASDPIGENGVMVILIDEGAAPVQRDLDAVETIALTMARGTSAGTIVAASYGVESEEFLSSDSGPDGTRMVTDVVASVQDLEAGPIRSDQFQVLANTFSFLSRIDAIPGSRVALLTSGRILGESENTRERLRSVADLFAAEGWAIDVVALP
;
A
#
# COMPACT_ATOMS: atom_id res chain seq x y z
N MET A 1 56.08 -14.03 28.81
CA MET A 1 54.72 -14.56 29.05
C MET A 1 53.71 -13.48 28.65
N ARG A 2 52.95 -13.70 27.58
CA ARG A 2 52.00 -12.74 26.99
C ARG A 2 50.65 -12.87 27.71
N ARG A 3 50.05 -11.75 28.14
CA ARG A 3 48.68 -11.70 28.69
C ARG A 3 47.67 -11.80 27.55
N PRO A 4 46.61 -12.62 27.62
CA PRO A 4 45.52 -12.55 26.66
C PRO A 4 44.59 -11.39 27.03
N SER A 5 44.39 -10.48 26.09
CA SER A 5 43.40 -9.41 26.12
C SER A 5 42.00 -10.00 26.01
N LEU A 6 41.17 -9.75 27.02
CA LEU A 6 39.74 -10.07 27.01
C LEU A 6 39.03 -9.16 25.99
N ILE A 7 38.49 -9.74 24.93
CA ILE A 7 37.61 -9.03 23.99
C ILE A 7 36.21 -9.04 24.61
N ALA A 8 35.73 -7.88 25.05
CA ALA A 8 34.34 -7.72 25.49
C ALA A 8 33.43 -7.73 24.25
N LEU A 9 32.70 -8.83 24.06
CA LEU A 9 31.66 -8.96 23.05
C LEU A 9 30.44 -8.14 23.50
N VAL A 10 30.23 -6.96 22.93
CA VAL A 10 29.00 -6.19 23.11
C VAL A 10 27.91 -6.85 22.26
N ALA A 11 27.08 -7.68 22.88
CA ALA A 11 25.87 -8.19 22.26
C ALA A 11 24.83 -7.06 22.21
N ILE A 12 24.61 -6.49 21.04
CA ILE A 12 23.51 -5.56 20.80
C ILE A 12 22.23 -6.39 20.69
N THR A 13 21.47 -6.48 21.78
CA THR A 13 20.12 -7.02 21.74
C THR A 13 19.20 -5.96 21.15
N VAL A 14 18.89 -6.09 19.86
CA VAL A 14 17.85 -5.28 19.22
C VAL A 14 16.51 -5.77 19.77
N LEU A 15 15.94 -5.02 20.71
CA LEU A 15 14.61 -5.25 21.23
C LEU A 15 13.62 -4.75 20.17
N ILE A 16 13.17 -5.64 19.29
CA ILE A 16 12.03 -5.35 18.42
C ILE A 16 10.80 -5.35 19.32
N ILE A 17 10.42 -4.18 19.81
CA ILE A 17 9.09 -3.97 20.41
C ILE A 17 8.13 -4.06 19.23
N GLY A 18 7.61 -5.27 19.00
CA GLY A 18 6.50 -5.48 18.09
C GLY A 18 5.32 -4.67 18.59
N ALA A 19 5.12 -3.48 18.02
CA ALA A 19 3.79 -2.93 17.96
C ALA A 19 2.95 -4.03 17.33
N ALA A 20 1.96 -4.53 18.07
CA ALA A 20 1.00 -5.48 17.56
C ALA A 20 0.29 -4.79 16.38
N LEU A 21 0.82 -5.00 15.17
CA LEU A 21 0.06 -4.82 13.95
C LEU A 21 -1.20 -5.65 14.17
N PRO A 22 -2.41 -5.10 13.97
CA PRO A 22 -3.62 -5.88 14.08
C PRO A 22 -3.44 -7.16 13.27
N ALA A 23 -3.77 -8.33 13.84
CA ALA A 23 -3.56 -9.64 13.23
C ALA A 23 -4.19 -9.80 11.84
N GLN A 24 -4.99 -8.81 11.42
CA GLN A 24 -5.47 -8.65 10.06
C GLN A 24 -4.46 -8.08 9.06
N ALA A 25 -3.20 -7.80 9.41
CA ALA A 25 -2.18 -7.50 8.40
C ALA A 25 -1.68 -8.77 7.67
N SER A 26 -1.87 -9.95 8.27
CA SER A 26 -1.33 -11.24 7.78
C SER A 26 -2.36 -12.24 7.26
N ASP A 27 -3.62 -11.83 7.08
CA ASP A 27 -4.63 -12.72 6.52
C ASP A 27 -4.43 -12.80 5.00
N PRO A 28 -3.98 -13.94 4.46
CA PRO A 28 -3.72 -14.06 3.03
C PRO A 28 -5.01 -13.79 2.26
N ILE A 29 -4.88 -13.09 1.13
CA ILE A 29 -6.00 -12.90 0.22
C ILE A 29 -6.42 -14.29 -0.26
N GLY A 30 -7.67 -14.66 0.04
CA GLY A 30 -8.23 -15.95 -0.35
C GLY A 30 -8.25 -16.09 -1.87
N GLU A 31 -8.49 -17.31 -2.38
CA GLU A 31 -8.45 -17.60 -3.82
C GLU A 31 -9.36 -16.74 -4.70
N ASN A 32 -10.41 -16.15 -4.13
CA ASN A 32 -11.33 -15.24 -4.83
C ASN A 32 -11.20 -13.78 -4.38
N GLY A 33 -10.24 -13.47 -3.51
CA GLY A 33 -10.06 -12.13 -2.97
C GLY A 33 -9.31 -11.20 -3.93
N VAL A 34 -9.44 -9.91 -3.71
CA VAL A 34 -8.80 -8.87 -4.53
C VAL A 34 -7.76 -8.11 -3.71
N MET A 35 -6.53 -8.04 -4.20
CA MET A 35 -5.50 -7.10 -3.73
C MET A 35 -5.53 -5.86 -4.60
N VAL A 36 -5.86 -4.69 -4.06
CA VAL A 36 -5.70 -3.42 -4.78
C VAL A 36 -4.44 -2.72 -4.28
N ILE A 37 -3.54 -2.34 -5.17
CA ILE A 37 -2.33 -1.56 -4.87
C ILE A 37 -2.47 -0.19 -5.54
N LEU A 38 -2.58 0.85 -4.72
CA LEU A 38 -2.74 2.24 -5.15
C LEU A 38 -1.43 2.99 -4.91
N ILE A 39 -0.89 3.60 -5.97
CA ILE A 39 0.41 4.28 -5.94
C ILE A 39 0.22 5.78 -6.14
N ASP A 40 0.65 6.57 -5.15
CA ASP A 40 0.60 8.02 -5.21
C ASP A 40 1.62 8.57 -6.22
N GLU A 41 1.13 9.25 -7.25
CA GLU A 41 1.94 9.93 -8.25
C GLU A 41 2.81 11.04 -7.61
N GLY A 42 2.39 11.56 -6.45
CA GLY A 42 3.17 12.51 -5.67
C GLY A 42 4.50 11.96 -5.15
N ALA A 43 4.77 10.65 -5.29
CA ALA A 43 6.07 10.05 -5.00
C ALA A 43 7.11 10.32 -6.11
N ALA A 44 6.68 10.58 -7.35
CA ALA A 44 7.55 10.72 -8.51
C ALA A 44 8.72 11.71 -8.36
N PRO A 45 8.55 12.89 -7.71
CA PRO A 45 9.65 13.85 -7.56
C PRO A 45 10.77 13.39 -6.61
N VAL A 46 10.57 12.34 -5.81
CA VAL A 46 11.47 11.94 -4.72
C VAL A 46 11.94 10.51 -4.92
N GLN A 47 13.21 10.33 -5.33
CA GLN A 47 13.78 9.00 -5.60
C GLN A 47 13.62 8.02 -4.43
N ARG A 48 13.77 8.50 -3.20
CA ARG A 48 13.63 7.67 -1.99
C ARG A 48 12.20 7.13 -1.83
N ASP A 49 11.21 7.91 -2.23
CA ASP A 49 9.81 7.51 -2.19
C ASP A 49 9.53 6.51 -3.30
N LEU A 50 10.10 6.71 -4.50
CA LEU A 50 10.04 5.75 -5.59
C LEU A 50 10.67 4.39 -5.23
N ASP A 51 11.85 4.38 -4.60
CA ASP A 51 12.52 3.15 -4.15
C ASP A 51 11.65 2.40 -3.12
N ALA A 52 11.00 3.16 -2.22
CA ALA A 52 10.09 2.61 -1.22
C ALA A 52 8.79 2.07 -1.86
N VAL A 53 8.18 2.81 -2.78
CA VAL A 53 7.01 2.39 -3.56
C VAL A 53 7.31 1.10 -4.30
N GLU A 54 8.40 1.03 -5.06
CA GLU A 54 8.77 -0.16 -5.82
C GLU A 54 8.93 -1.37 -4.89
N THR A 55 9.69 -1.19 -3.80
CA THR A 55 9.92 -2.27 -2.83
C THR A 55 8.61 -2.77 -2.25
N ILE A 56 7.75 -1.88 -1.76
CA ILE A 56 6.52 -2.25 -1.05
C ILE A 56 5.51 -2.85 -2.02
N ALA A 57 5.26 -2.21 -3.17
CA ALA A 57 4.31 -2.67 -4.18
C ALA A 57 4.70 -4.06 -4.71
N LEU A 58 5.98 -4.27 -5.06
CA LEU A 58 6.43 -5.56 -5.56
C LEU A 58 6.47 -6.63 -4.48
N THR A 59 6.77 -6.28 -3.21
CA THR A 59 6.66 -7.24 -2.10
C THR A 59 5.22 -7.67 -1.88
N MET A 60 4.25 -6.74 -1.91
CA MET A 60 2.82 -7.07 -1.78
C MET A 60 2.32 -7.93 -2.94
N ALA A 61 2.69 -7.57 -4.18
CA ALA A 61 2.31 -8.32 -5.37
C ALA A 61 2.86 -9.77 -5.33
N ARG A 62 4.14 -9.93 -4.98
CA ARG A 62 4.78 -11.26 -4.86
C ARG A 62 4.26 -12.06 -3.66
N GLY A 63 3.85 -11.37 -2.59
CA GLY A 63 3.25 -11.98 -1.41
C GLY A 63 1.79 -12.43 -1.62
N THR A 64 1.13 -11.91 -2.66
CA THR A 64 -0.24 -12.30 -3.02
C THR A 64 -0.19 -13.54 -3.91
N SER A 65 -0.41 -14.72 -3.31
CA SER A 65 -0.26 -16.02 -3.97
C SER A 65 -1.53 -16.56 -4.62
N ALA A 66 -2.68 -15.93 -4.37
CA ALA A 66 -3.98 -16.35 -4.89
C ALA A 66 -4.91 -15.13 -5.08
N GLY A 67 -5.96 -15.29 -5.88
CA GLY A 67 -6.89 -14.21 -6.20
C GLY A 67 -6.39 -13.28 -7.31
N THR A 68 -6.96 -12.08 -7.35
CA THR A 68 -6.70 -11.04 -8.36
C THR A 68 -5.89 -9.91 -7.75
N ILE A 69 -4.89 -9.44 -8.47
CA ILE A 69 -4.17 -8.20 -8.16
C ILE A 69 -4.74 -7.11 -9.07
N VAL A 70 -5.01 -5.96 -8.48
CA VAL A 70 -5.41 -4.73 -9.14
C VAL A 70 -4.38 -3.66 -8.79
N ALA A 71 -3.94 -2.88 -9.76
CA ALA A 71 -3.00 -1.79 -9.55
C ALA A 71 -3.46 -0.53 -10.26
N ALA A 72 -3.22 0.62 -9.64
CA ALA A 72 -3.47 1.93 -10.23
C ALA A 72 -2.50 2.96 -9.64
N SER A 73 -2.11 3.96 -10.45
CA SER A 73 -1.56 5.21 -9.92
C SER A 73 -2.70 6.19 -9.65
N TYR A 74 -2.50 7.09 -8.68
CA TYR A 74 -3.46 8.15 -8.39
C TYR A 74 -2.77 9.47 -8.07
N GLY A 75 -3.41 10.56 -8.46
CA GLY A 75 -2.91 11.91 -8.28
C GLY A 75 -4.07 12.90 -8.18
N VAL A 76 -4.23 13.70 -9.22
CA VAL A 76 -5.37 14.63 -9.39
C VAL A 76 -6.33 14.16 -10.49
N GLU A 77 -5.83 13.36 -11.44
CA GLU A 77 -6.61 12.84 -12.57
C GLU A 77 -7.16 11.43 -12.29
N SER A 78 -8.04 10.98 -13.18
CA SER A 78 -8.74 9.69 -13.08
C SER A 78 -7.75 8.53 -13.12
N GLU A 79 -7.95 7.59 -12.19
CA GLU A 79 -7.15 6.39 -12.09
C GLU A 79 -7.62 5.32 -13.10
N GLU A 80 -6.68 4.60 -13.70
CA GLU A 80 -6.97 3.39 -14.45
C GLU A 80 -6.67 2.16 -13.59
N PHE A 81 -7.72 1.42 -13.23
CA PHE A 81 -7.57 0.15 -12.50
C PHE A 81 -7.20 -0.96 -13.47
N LEU A 82 -5.92 -1.35 -13.47
CA LEU A 82 -5.43 -2.52 -14.18
C LEU A 82 -5.60 -3.76 -13.30
N SER A 83 -6.08 -4.87 -13.87
CA SER A 83 -6.31 -6.12 -13.14
C SER A 83 -5.64 -7.30 -13.80
N SER A 84 -5.06 -8.20 -13.01
CA SER A 84 -4.49 -9.46 -13.46
C SER A 84 -4.59 -10.52 -12.35
N ASP A 85 -4.58 -11.79 -12.74
CA ASP A 85 -4.43 -12.87 -11.77
C ASP A 85 -3.09 -12.73 -11.01
N SER A 86 -3.11 -13.17 -9.76
CA SER A 86 -1.94 -13.25 -8.89
C SER A 86 -0.81 -14.11 -9.50
N GLY A 87 0.42 -13.90 -9.03
CA GLY A 87 1.61 -14.55 -9.57
C GLY A 87 2.38 -13.67 -10.57
N PRO A 88 3.07 -14.26 -11.58
CA PRO A 88 3.97 -13.53 -12.45
C PRO A 88 3.31 -12.40 -13.25
N ASP A 89 2.06 -12.59 -13.67
CA ASP A 89 1.35 -11.62 -14.50
C ASP A 89 0.90 -10.41 -13.68
N GLY A 90 0.29 -10.63 -12.50
CA GLY A 90 0.00 -9.55 -11.57
C GLY A 90 1.24 -8.83 -11.06
N THR A 91 2.35 -9.55 -10.83
CA THR A 91 3.63 -8.92 -10.45
C THR A 91 4.14 -8.01 -11.56
N ARG A 92 4.08 -8.45 -12.83
CA ARG A 92 4.53 -7.65 -13.97
C ARG A 92 3.65 -6.42 -14.16
N MET A 93 2.33 -6.56 -14.07
CA MET A 93 1.40 -5.44 -14.13
C MET A 93 1.71 -4.39 -13.07
N VAL A 94 2.01 -4.80 -11.83
CA VAL A 94 2.42 -3.88 -10.76
C VAL A 94 3.75 -3.20 -11.10
N THR A 95 4.73 -3.93 -11.64
CA THR A 95 5.98 -3.33 -12.14
C THR A 95 5.71 -2.26 -13.18
N ASP A 96 4.79 -2.50 -14.11
CA ASP A 96 4.47 -1.55 -15.18
C ASP A 96 3.82 -0.27 -14.63
N VAL A 97 2.94 -0.38 -13.63
CA VAL A 97 2.36 0.79 -12.93
C VAL A 97 3.42 1.54 -12.10
N VAL A 98 4.35 0.84 -11.46
CA VAL A 98 5.47 1.51 -10.77
C VAL A 98 6.32 2.28 -11.77
N ALA A 99 6.66 1.67 -12.91
CA ALA A 99 7.43 2.32 -13.96
C ALA A 99 6.70 3.55 -14.53
N SER A 100 5.38 3.49 -14.70
CA SER A 100 4.63 4.67 -15.18
C SER A 100 4.68 5.84 -14.21
N VAL A 101 4.70 5.58 -12.89
CA VAL A 101 4.91 6.64 -11.88
C VAL A 101 6.34 7.16 -11.89
N GLN A 102 7.34 6.29 -12.08
CA GLN A 102 8.76 6.68 -12.19
C GLN A 102 9.04 7.56 -13.42
N ASP A 103 8.29 7.37 -14.50
CA ASP A 103 8.43 8.13 -15.75
C ASP A 103 7.76 9.52 -15.70
N LEU A 104 7.03 9.85 -14.62
CA LEU A 104 6.42 11.17 -14.46
C LEU A 104 7.49 12.25 -14.23
N GLU A 105 7.54 13.26 -15.09
CA GLU A 105 8.48 14.39 -14.98
C GLU A 105 8.27 15.20 -13.69
N ALA A 106 7.04 15.27 -13.21
CA ALA A 106 6.66 15.85 -11.92
C ALA A 106 5.36 15.23 -11.43
N GLY A 107 5.34 14.77 -10.17
CA GLY A 107 4.12 14.36 -9.48
C GLY A 107 3.28 15.56 -9.01
N PRO A 108 1.99 15.36 -8.72
CA PRO A 108 1.13 16.40 -8.16
C PRO A 108 1.63 16.88 -6.79
N ILE A 109 1.45 18.17 -6.50
CA ILE A 109 1.77 18.76 -5.19
C ILE A 109 0.88 18.14 -4.08
N ARG A 110 -0.34 17.72 -4.45
CA ARG A 110 -1.29 17.05 -3.56
C ARG A 110 -2.11 16.05 -4.38
N SER A 111 -2.18 14.82 -3.90
CA SER A 111 -3.06 13.78 -4.42
C SER A 111 -4.34 13.69 -3.59
N ASP A 112 -5.45 13.27 -4.18
CA ASP A 112 -6.73 13.14 -3.49
C ASP A 112 -6.95 11.69 -3.00
N GLN A 113 -6.50 11.40 -1.77
CA GLN A 113 -6.65 10.07 -1.18
C GLN A 113 -8.13 9.68 -0.96
N PHE A 114 -9.03 10.65 -0.79
CA PHE A 114 -10.45 10.33 -0.58
C PHE A 114 -11.13 9.95 -1.89
N GLN A 115 -10.79 10.65 -2.97
CA GLN A 115 -11.29 10.34 -4.29
C GLN A 115 -10.86 8.93 -4.71
N VAL A 116 -9.58 8.59 -4.60
CA VAL A 116 -9.10 7.25 -4.98
C VAL A 116 -9.74 6.16 -4.13
N LEU A 117 -9.96 6.39 -2.82
CA LEU A 117 -10.64 5.41 -1.96
C LEU A 117 -12.12 5.26 -2.33
N ALA A 118 -12.81 6.34 -2.69
CA ALA A 118 -14.20 6.28 -3.15
C ALA A 118 -14.33 5.58 -4.51
N ASN A 119 -13.39 5.84 -5.43
CA ASN A 119 -13.30 5.18 -6.73
C ASN A 119 -13.00 3.69 -6.57
N THR A 120 -12.09 3.34 -5.66
CA THR A 120 -11.74 1.96 -5.32
C THR A 120 -12.92 1.22 -4.70
N PHE A 121 -13.65 1.85 -3.77
CA PHE A 121 -14.88 1.27 -3.20
C PHE A 121 -15.90 0.97 -4.31
N SER A 122 -16.10 1.93 -5.21
CA SER A 122 -17.03 1.78 -6.35
C SER A 122 -16.57 0.67 -7.30
N PHE A 123 -15.27 0.56 -7.56
CA PHE A 123 -14.68 -0.50 -8.36
C PHE A 123 -14.92 -1.88 -7.73
N LEU A 124 -14.56 -2.06 -6.45
CA LEU A 124 -14.70 -3.31 -5.72
C LEU A 124 -16.17 -3.74 -5.62
N SER A 125 -17.07 -2.80 -5.35
CA SER A 125 -18.52 -3.04 -5.32
C SER A 125 -19.04 -3.51 -6.68
N ARG A 126 -18.58 -2.90 -7.78
CA ARG A 126 -19.01 -3.23 -9.13
C ARG A 126 -18.58 -4.64 -9.56
N ILE A 127 -17.46 -5.14 -9.04
CA ILE A 127 -16.97 -6.49 -9.33
C ILE A 127 -17.42 -7.51 -8.28
N ASP A 128 -18.31 -7.12 -7.37
CA ASP A 128 -18.79 -7.95 -6.25
C ASP A 128 -17.63 -8.58 -5.45
N ALA A 129 -16.61 -7.77 -5.11
CA ALA A 129 -15.42 -8.23 -4.42
C ALA A 129 -15.77 -8.88 -3.08
N ILE A 130 -15.22 -10.06 -2.82
CA ILE A 130 -15.58 -10.82 -1.61
C ILE A 130 -15.03 -10.18 -0.33
N PRO A 131 -15.64 -10.45 0.83
CA PRO A 131 -15.03 -10.15 2.13
C PRO A 131 -13.63 -10.76 2.25
N GLY A 132 -12.72 -10.03 2.87
CA GLY A 132 -11.28 -10.36 2.92
C GLY A 132 -10.45 -9.74 1.80
N SER A 133 -11.05 -9.04 0.84
CA SER A 133 -10.34 -8.20 -0.12
C SER A 133 -9.64 -7.02 0.56
N ARG A 134 -8.55 -6.53 -0.02
CA ARG A 134 -7.69 -5.52 0.58
C ARG A 134 -7.30 -4.41 -0.37
N VAL A 135 -7.06 -3.24 0.19
CA VAL A 135 -6.54 -2.06 -0.50
C VAL A 135 -5.27 -1.60 0.20
N ALA A 136 -4.14 -1.61 -0.49
CA ALA A 136 -2.91 -0.98 -0.08
C ALA A 136 -2.82 0.42 -0.71
N LEU A 137 -2.85 1.46 0.13
CA LEU A 137 -2.69 2.85 -0.27
C LEU A 137 -1.27 3.32 0.05
N LEU A 138 -0.41 3.39 -0.97
CA LEU A 138 0.95 3.94 -0.84
C LEU A 138 0.87 5.45 -1.08
N THR A 139 1.24 6.29 -0.12
CA THR A 139 1.08 7.75 -0.22
C THR A 139 2.31 8.54 0.24
N SER A 140 2.73 9.53 -0.56
CA SER A 140 3.77 10.51 -0.17
C SER A 140 3.18 11.66 0.64
N GLY A 141 1.86 11.80 0.62
CA GLY A 141 1.12 12.78 1.38
C GLY A 141 0.97 12.41 2.86
N ARG A 142 0.86 13.44 3.70
CA ARG A 142 0.18 13.26 4.99
C ARG A 142 -1.29 13.08 4.67
N ILE A 143 -1.92 12.00 5.12
CA ILE A 143 -3.39 11.98 5.23
C ILE A 143 -3.74 13.10 6.21
N LEU A 144 -4.12 14.27 5.70
CA LEU A 144 -4.20 15.52 6.46
C LEU A 144 -5.40 15.50 7.41
N GLY A 145 -5.26 14.81 8.55
CA GLY A 145 -6.22 14.80 9.65
C GLY A 145 -6.22 16.07 10.50
N GLU A 146 -5.91 17.23 9.93
CA GLU A 146 -5.78 18.49 10.68
C GLU A 146 -7.11 19.18 10.95
N SER A 147 -8.21 18.75 10.31
CA SER A 147 -9.57 19.25 10.58
C SER A 147 -10.50 18.13 11.07
N GLU A 148 -11.47 18.45 11.95
CA GLU A 148 -12.50 17.49 12.41
C GLU A 148 -13.25 16.87 11.23
N ASN A 149 -13.55 17.67 10.21
CA ASN A 149 -14.20 17.22 8.98
C ASN A 149 -13.37 16.15 8.26
N THR A 150 -12.03 16.30 8.19
CA THR A 150 -11.18 15.29 7.56
C THR A 150 -11.17 13.97 8.34
N ARG A 151 -11.17 14.04 9.67
CA ARG A 151 -11.21 12.84 10.53
C ARG A 151 -12.53 12.09 10.38
N GLU A 152 -13.64 12.82 10.33
CA GLU A 152 -14.96 12.24 10.13
C GLU A 152 -15.08 11.59 8.75
N ARG A 153 -14.57 12.23 7.70
CA ARG A 153 -14.52 11.63 6.35
C ARG A 153 -13.70 10.33 6.32
N LEU A 154 -12.54 10.28 6.97
CA LEU A 154 -11.74 9.05 7.03
C LEU A 154 -12.48 7.93 7.74
N ARG A 155 -13.14 8.26 8.86
CA ARG A 155 -13.93 7.30 9.60
C ARG A 155 -15.07 6.76 8.74
N SER A 156 -15.80 7.63 8.06
CA SER A 156 -16.89 7.21 7.17
C SER A 156 -16.40 6.30 6.04
N VAL A 157 -15.26 6.61 5.41
CA VAL A 157 -14.67 5.73 4.39
C VAL A 157 -14.24 4.39 5.00
N ALA A 158 -13.57 4.40 6.14
CA ALA A 158 -13.18 3.15 6.81
C ALA A 158 -14.40 2.30 7.19
N ASP A 159 -15.47 2.91 7.70
CA ASP A 159 -16.71 2.23 8.05
C ASP A 159 -17.40 1.62 6.82
N LEU A 160 -17.34 2.27 5.65
CA LEU A 160 -17.84 1.72 4.38
C LEU A 160 -17.09 0.44 3.97
N PHE A 161 -15.76 0.47 3.97
CA PHE A 161 -14.97 -0.72 3.63
C PHE A 161 -15.15 -1.84 4.66
N ALA A 162 -15.22 -1.49 5.94
CA ALA A 162 -15.43 -2.46 7.02
C ALA A 162 -16.81 -3.14 6.92
N ALA A 163 -17.85 -2.43 6.47
CA ALA A 163 -19.18 -3.00 6.27
C ALA A 163 -19.19 -4.13 5.22
N GLU A 164 -18.32 -4.03 4.21
CA GLU A 164 -18.13 -5.07 3.18
C GLU A 164 -17.11 -6.14 3.59
N GLY A 165 -16.49 -6.00 4.77
CA GLY A 165 -15.43 -6.90 5.24
C GLY A 165 -14.11 -6.73 4.47
N TRP A 166 -13.86 -5.55 3.89
CA TRP A 166 -12.60 -5.20 3.24
C TRP A 166 -11.70 -4.40 4.18
N ALA A 167 -10.38 -4.47 3.95
CA ALA A 167 -9.39 -3.74 4.72
C ALA A 167 -8.67 -2.69 3.87
N ILE A 168 -8.29 -1.57 4.49
CA ILE A 168 -7.42 -0.55 3.91
C ILE A 168 -6.12 -0.52 4.72
N ASP A 169 -5.01 -0.86 4.07
CA ASP A 169 -3.65 -0.73 4.57
C ASP A 169 -3.04 0.57 4.03
N VAL A 170 -2.76 1.53 4.91
CA VAL A 170 -2.14 2.81 4.52
C VAL A 170 -0.65 2.77 4.79
N VAL A 171 0.15 3.08 3.76
CA VAL A 171 1.60 3.16 3.84
C VAL A 171 2.05 4.59 3.52
N ALA A 172 2.55 5.29 4.53
CA ALA A 172 3.15 6.61 4.37
C ALA A 172 4.62 6.46 3.92
N LEU A 173 4.97 7.11 2.82
CA LEU A 173 6.32 7.13 2.26
C LEU A 173 7.26 8.05 3.08
N PRO A 174 8.59 7.81 3.02
CA PRO A 174 9.54 8.24 4.05
C PRO A 174 10.17 9.65 3.91
#